data_AF-A0A379AES8-F1
#
_entry.id   AF-A0A379AES8-F1
#
_cell.length_a   1.000
_cell.length_b   1.000
_cell.length_c   1.000
_cell.angle_alpha   90.00
_cell.angle_beta   90.00
_cell.angle_gamma   90.00
#
_symmetry.space_group_name_H-M   'P 1'
#
loop_
_entity.id
_entity.type
_entity.pdbx_description
1 polymer ?
#
loop_
_entity_poly.entity_id
_entity_poly.type
_entity_poly.pdbx_seq_one_letter_code
_entity_poly.pdbx_strand_id
1 'polypeptide(L)' 'MIGRLRGNILEKQPPLVLLEAHGVGYEIYMPMTCFYELPELQHEAVIFTHFVVREDAQLLFWF' A
#
# COMPACT_ATOMS: atom_id res chain seq x y z
N MET A 1 12.58 5.98 5.58
CA MET A 1 12.34 4.54 5.72
C MET A 1 10.90 4.37 6.16
N ILE A 2 10.06 3.72 5.35
CA ILE A 2 8.67 3.40 5.70
C ILE A 2 8.62 1.87 5.81
N GLY A 3 8.35 1.37 7.01
CA GLY A 3 8.29 -0.08 7.28
C GLY A 3 6.87 -0.59 7.52
N ARG A 4 5.94 0.32 7.85
CA ARG A 4 4.53 0.01 8.11
C ARG A 4 3.68 1.24 7.83
N LEU A 5 2.56 1.04 7.14
CA LEU A 5 1.52 2.05 6.97
C LEU A 5 0.22 1.55 7.60
N ARG A 6 -0.56 2.47 8.14
CA ARG A 6 -1.90 2.22 8.67
C ARG A 6 -2.81 3.30 8.13
N GLY A 7 -3.91 2.90 7.51
CA GLY A 7 -4.79 3.83 6.83
C GLY A 7 -5.94 3.14 6.11
N ASN A 8 -6.77 3.90 5.42
CA ASN A 8 -7.95 3.38 4.74
C ASN A 8 -7.63 3.01 3.29
N ILE A 9 -8.18 1.90 2.79
CA ILE A 9 -8.06 1.55 1.39
C ILE A 9 -8.99 2.43 0.56
N LEU A 10 -8.43 3.29 -0.28
CA LEU A 10 -9.22 4.13 -1.18
C LEU A 10 -9.55 3.42 -2.49
N GLU A 11 -8.55 2.76 -3.08
CA GLU A 11 -8.69 2.07 -4.37
C GLU A 11 -7.88 0.78 -4.41
N LYS A 12 -8.37 -0.15 -5.23
CA LYS A 12 -7.88 -1.51 -5.42
C LYS A 12 -7.72 -1.76 -6.91
N GLN A 13 -6.51 -1.64 -7.46
CA GLN A 13 -6.20 -1.81 -8.88
C GLN A 13 -5.00 -2.76 -9.05
N PRO A 14 -5.19 -4.09 -8.99
CA PRO A 14 -4.09 -5.03 -8.95
C PRO A 14 -3.08 -4.80 -10.10
N PRO A 15 -1.75 -4.74 -9.81
CA PRO A 15 -1.07 -5.07 -8.56
C PRO A 15 -0.90 -3.89 -7.58
N LEU A 16 -1.56 -2.76 -7.81
CA LEU A 16 -1.43 -1.51 -7.05
C LEU A 16 -2.64 -1.27 -6.13
N VAL A 17 -2.37 -0.73 -4.94
CA VAL A 17 -3.39 -0.34 -3.96
C VAL A 17 -3.10 1.08 -3.51
N LEU A 18 -4.17 1.87 -3.41
CA LEU A 18 -4.11 3.22 -2.87
C LEU A 18 -4.58 3.19 -1.42
N LEU A 19 -3.66 3.50 -0.50
CA LEU A 19 -3.96 3.61 0.93
C LEU A 19 -3.83 5.05 1.38
N GLU A 20 -4.85 5.57 2.05
CA GLU A 20 -4.84 6.90 2.64
C GLU A 20 -4.47 6.82 4.11
N ALA A 21 -3.39 7.50 4.46
CA ALA A 21 -2.96 7.67 5.85
C ALA A 21 -2.88 9.17 6.17
N HIS A 22 -3.76 9.64 7.05
CA HIS A 22 -3.79 11.03 7.52
C HIS A 22 -3.82 12.09 6.40
N GLY A 23 -4.61 11.84 5.35
CA GLY A 23 -4.77 12.74 4.20
C GLY A 23 -3.74 12.53 3.09
N VAL A 24 -2.82 11.59 3.21
CA VAL A 24 -1.80 11.28 2.19
C VAL A 24 -2.09 9.92 1.56
N GLY A 25 -2.25 9.90 0.23
CA GLY A 25 -2.41 8.68 -0.56
C GLY A 25 -1.05 8.04 -0.89
N TYR A 26 -0.87 6.79 -0.47
CA TYR A 26 0.30 5.97 -0.76
C TYR A 26 -0.07 4.88 -1.76
N GLU A 27 0.70 4.81 -2.85
CA GLU A 27 0.63 3.73 -3.82
C GLU A 27 1.53 2.58 -3.39
N ILE A 28 0.96 1.39 -3.24
CA ILE A 28 1.64 0.22 -2.71
C ILE A 28 1.48 -0.92 -3.70
N TYR A 29 2.60 -1.46 -4.16
CA TYR A 29 2.65 -2.61 -5.05
C TYR A 29 2.62 -3.90 -4.25
N MET A 30 1.78 -4.86 -4.64
CA MET A 30 1.68 -6.13 -3.93
C MET A 30 1.37 -7.32 -4.85
N PRO A 31 1.78 -8.54 -4.45
CA PRO A 31 1.37 -9.77 -5.12
C PRO A 31 -0.14 -9.98 -5.06
N MET A 32 -0.68 -10.71 -6.05
CA MET A 32 -2.11 -11.08 -6.08
C MET A 32 -2.56 -11.85 -4.84
N THR A 33 -1.67 -12.66 -4.23
CA THR A 33 -1.98 -13.45 -3.03
C THR A 33 -2.36 -12.56 -1.84
N CYS A 34 -1.61 -11.49 -1.60
CA CYS A 34 -1.86 -10.54 -0.51
C CYS A 34 -3.10 -9.68 -0.79
N PHE A 35 -3.42 -9.46 -2.07
CA PHE A 35 -4.57 -8.65 -2.46
C PHE A 35 -5.91 -9.25 -1.99
N TYR A 36 -5.99 -10.59 -1.93
CA TYR A 36 -7.17 -11.29 -1.42
C TYR A 36 -7.34 -11.15 0.10
N GLU A 37 -6.27 -10.86 0.83
CA GLU A 37 -6.30 -10.63 2.28
C GLU A 37 -6.70 -9.20 2.64
N LEU A 38 -6.75 -8.30 1.67
CA LEU A 38 -7.08 -6.90 1.93
C LEU A 38 -8.57 -6.72 2.30
N PRO A 39 -8.86 -5.92 3.35
CA PRO A 39 -10.22 -5.55 3.72
C PRO A 39 -10.92 -4.76 2.60
N GLU A 40 -12.22 -4.56 2.70
CA GLU A 40 -12.99 -3.83 1.67
C GLU A 40 -12.52 -2.38 1.49
N LEU A 41 -13.00 -1.73 0.41
CA LEU A 41 -12.76 -0.30 0.22
C LEU A 41 -13.29 0.49 1.43
N GLN A 42 -12.64 1.62 1.71
CA GLN A 42 -12.91 2.51 2.84
C GLN A 42 -12.74 1.89 4.24
N HIS A 43 -12.14 0.70 4.34
CA HIS A 43 -11.78 0.10 5.61
C HIS A 43 -10.31 0.30 5.94
N GLU A 44 -10.02 0.33 7.24
CA GLU A 44 -8.66 0.44 7.76
C GLU A 44 -7.87 -0.85 7.48
N ALA A 45 -6.69 -0.69 6.88
CA ALA A 45 -5.70 -1.73 6.67
C ALA A 45 -4.38 -1.35 7.31
N VAL A 46 -3.66 -2.37 7.80
CA VAL A 46 -2.31 -2.22 8.30
C VAL A 46 -1.39 -2.99 7.37
N ILE A 47 -0.45 -2.27 6.76
CA ILE A 47 0.41 -2.83 5.72
C ILE A 47 1.87 -2.75 6.08
N PHE A 48 2.59 -3.85 5.92
CA PHE A 48 4.04 -3.85 5.99
C PHE A 48 4.59 -3.48 4.62
N THR A 49 5.48 -2.50 4.60
CA THR A 49 6.05 -1.98 3.36
C THR A 49 7.56 -2.15 3.35
N HIS A 50 8.07 -2.40 2.15
CA HIS A 50 9.46 -2.28 1.84
C HIS A 50 9.66 -1.07 0.94
N PHE A 51 10.34 -0.08 1.51
CA PHE A 51 10.60 1.19 0.85
C PHE A 51 11.87 1.08 0.01
N VAL A 52 11.70 1.07 -1.31
CA VAL A 52 12.79 1.03 -2.29
C VAL A 52 13.00 2.43 -2.82
N VAL A 53 14.19 2.98 -2.58
CA VAL A 53 14.61 4.26 -3.16
C VAL A 53 15.58 4.00 -4.29
N ARG A 54 15.23 4.49 -5.47
CA ARG A 54 16.07 4.53 -6.66
C ARG A 54 16.36 5.99 -7.01
N GLU A 55 17.24 6.22 -7.98
CA GLU A 55 17.62 7.57 -8.41
C GLU A 55 16.44 8.31 -9.09
N ASP A 56 15.50 7.57 -9.68
CA ASP A 56 14.36 8.06 -10.45
C ASP A 56 13.00 7.84 -9.77
N ALA A 57 12.94 7.04 -8.70
CA ALA A 57 11.67 6.63 -8.10
C ALA A 57 11.77 6.28 -6.61
N GLN A 58 10.66 6.47 -5.90
CA GLN A 58 10.44 5.99 -4.54
C GLN A 58 9.22 5.07 -4.56
N LEU A 59 9.43 3.80 -4.22
CA LEU A 59 8.42 2.75 -4.37
C LEU A 59 8.16 2.06 -3.03
N LEU A 60 6.91 1.67 -2.80
CA LEU A 60 6.49 0.87 -1.66
C LEU A 60 5.98 -0.48 -2.14
N PHE A 61 6.54 -1.55 -1.59
CA PHE A 61 6.13 -2.93 -1.86
C PHE A 61 5.57 -3.59 -0.61
N TRP A 62 4.46 -4.32 -0.73
CA TRP A 62 3.97 -5.27 0.26
C TRP A 62 4.32 -6.69 -0.21
N PHE A 63 4.74 -7.57 0.70
CA PHE A 63 4.97 -9.01 0.42
C PHE A 63 4.06 -9.94 1.22
#